data_AF-A0A7V4ATA9-F1
#
_entry.id   AF-A0A7V4ATA9-F1
#
_cell.length_a   1.000
_cell.length_b   1.000
_cell.length_c   1.000
_cell.angle_alpha   90.00
_cell.angle_beta   90.00
_cell.angle_gamma   90.00
#
_symmetry.space_group_name_H-M   'P 1'
#
loop_
_entity.id
_entity.type
_entity.pdbx_description
1 polymer ?
#
loop_
_entity_poly.entity_id
_entity_poly.type
_entity_poly.pdbx_seq_one_letter_code
_entity_poly.pdbx_strand_id
1 'polypeptide(L)'
;MNAALLLLALIVPGTLVTSVASAGVVTVCQANLYNGGRWTEQDQSQVTYDTARRFAEWVATVNPPGSAYPPIAVIGVQELMSETDRTTLQGFLQQTTGVAWQSARTAQGVNGTSGIGMFWRPDLVEYLPQWYLGERTLEQLDNGYVIKFVGRLFRNRNTEEAFGLFTGKLVWDGAVLNGQTVTEEIRRAQAAALKDWILNGAPGSPGMSQYPGTARIIATDLNSGVGTATWQEMNADFSDPSTQKTHSSFLGVLLDIAGRRLDYVWWDCDSGVKQPGGFVDGPRRSPHFGSDHRAVYATVEVHPVDLTPPAVTLQQPAPGIEVTGPVMVSAQASDSSGILQVEFYADGVRIWTDTVPPYEFLWDPQAQFPGFRVLTAVATDASSNRMKGSSAPVVVWAGPSGSRPGVGGVKLLPDGTSVALEGQVVSAVFSDGFYVQNEDRSAGMRVTGLAGPPVGTRVRLTGTLRTLNLERILAVSTMETLGAGAAPQPLLMRGRDVGGGGFGEFAQGVYGASGISNFGLLVGTWGRVTYTSPPHFIYVDDGSGLWDGSGFTGVRVDISSVPGLAVPSTGSVVAVEGISMPVSISGKIQRRLKIRSSSDIRPLSG
;
A
#
# COMPACT_ATOMS: atom_id res chain seq x y z
N MET A 1 -57.66 -32.02 -20.96
CA MET A 1 -56.72 -32.83 -20.14
C MET A 1 -55.30 -32.47 -20.55
N ASN A 2 -54.53 -31.98 -19.58
CA ASN A 2 -53.07 -31.94 -19.43
C ASN A 2 -52.18 -31.60 -20.64
N ALA A 3 -51.35 -30.55 -20.49
CA ALA A 3 -49.93 -30.67 -20.08
C ALA A 3 -49.08 -29.45 -20.52
N ALA A 4 -48.42 -28.84 -19.52
CA ALA A 4 -47.01 -28.41 -19.49
C ALA A 4 -46.44 -27.26 -20.38
N LEU A 5 -45.83 -26.30 -19.65
CA LEU A 5 -44.58 -25.54 -19.88
C LEU A 5 -44.46 -24.60 -21.10
N LEU A 6 -44.19 -23.29 -20.86
CA LEU A 6 -42.85 -22.64 -20.90
C LEU A 6 -42.94 -21.10 -21.06
N LEU A 7 -42.13 -20.38 -20.25
CA LEU A 7 -41.59 -19.01 -20.35
C LEU A 7 -41.92 -18.10 -21.56
N LEU A 8 -42.25 -16.81 -21.29
CA LEU A 8 -41.41 -15.65 -21.69
C LEU A 8 -41.87 -14.34 -21.00
N ALA A 9 -40.89 -13.54 -20.59
CA ALA A 9 -41.01 -12.24 -19.93
C ALA A 9 -41.51 -11.12 -20.87
N LEU A 10 -41.94 -9.97 -20.31
CA LEU A 10 -41.30 -8.63 -20.49
C LEU A 10 -42.17 -7.45 -19.97
N ILE A 11 -41.56 -6.66 -19.07
CA ILE A 11 -41.55 -5.18 -18.90
C ILE A 11 -42.70 -4.43 -18.15
N VAL A 12 -42.42 -4.11 -16.86
CA VAL A 12 -42.23 -2.78 -16.17
C VAL A 12 -43.11 -1.58 -16.60
N PRO A 13 -43.85 -0.87 -15.69
CA PRO A 13 -43.25 0.07 -14.74
C PRO A 13 -43.88 0.17 -13.34
N GLY A 14 -43.00 0.27 -12.35
CA GLY A 14 -43.33 0.46 -10.94
C GLY A 14 -42.09 0.24 -10.10
N THR A 15 -41.04 1.02 -10.35
CA THR A 15 -39.87 1.12 -9.48
C THR A 15 -40.30 1.62 -8.11
N LEU A 16 -40.71 0.69 -7.24
CA LEU A 16 -40.49 0.86 -5.82
C LEU A 16 -38.97 0.88 -5.65
N VAL A 17 -38.44 2.08 -5.46
CA VAL A 17 -37.12 2.28 -4.88
C VAL A 17 -37.14 1.51 -3.56
N THR A 18 -36.57 0.31 -3.55
CA THR A 18 -36.29 -0.42 -2.33
C THR A 18 -35.31 0.46 -1.55
N SER A 19 -35.85 1.04 -0.49
CA SER A 19 -35.21 1.84 0.55
C SER A 19 -33.81 1.33 0.90
N VAL A 20 -32.99 2.24 1.40
CA VAL A 20 -31.56 2.13 1.79
C VAL A 20 -31.26 1.09 2.90
N ALA A 21 -32.09 0.06 3.04
CA ALA A 21 -31.84 -1.14 3.82
C ALA A 21 -30.86 -2.07 3.07
N SER A 22 -29.65 -1.60 2.79
CA SER A 22 -28.55 -2.52 2.51
C SER A 22 -28.07 -3.11 3.84
N ALA A 23 -27.63 -4.37 3.83
CA ALA A 23 -27.24 -5.10 5.04
C ALA A 23 -26.20 -4.34 5.90
N GLY A 24 -25.42 -3.43 5.31
CA GLY A 24 -24.38 -2.66 5.99
C GLY A 24 -24.78 -1.29 6.56
N VAL A 25 -26.01 -0.79 6.42
CA VAL A 25 -26.33 0.59 6.83
C VAL A 25 -26.88 0.69 8.25
N VAL A 26 -26.31 1.62 9.05
CA VAL A 26 -26.79 1.97 10.40
C VAL A 26 -27.11 3.46 10.51
N THR A 27 -28.24 3.81 11.13
CA THR A 27 -28.57 5.20 11.45
C THR A 27 -28.10 5.54 12.85
N VAL A 28 -27.31 6.60 13.00
CA VAL A 28 -26.82 7.10 14.30
C VAL A 28 -27.43 8.46 14.62
N CYS A 29 -27.63 8.74 15.90
CA CYS A 29 -28.19 10.00 16.37
C CYS A 29 -27.37 10.56 17.53
N GLN A 30 -27.26 11.88 17.60
CA GLN A 30 -26.81 12.62 18.76
C GLN A 30 -27.91 13.57 19.21
N ALA A 31 -28.16 13.61 20.51
CA ALA A 31 -29.08 14.55 21.12
C ALA A 31 -28.43 15.27 22.30
N ASN A 32 -28.72 16.56 22.44
CA ASN A 32 -28.54 17.27 23.71
C ASN A 32 -29.92 17.41 24.35
N LEU A 33 -30.17 16.70 25.44
CA LEU A 33 -31.43 16.77 26.17
C LEU A 33 -31.09 17.31 27.55
N TYR A 34 -31.27 18.62 27.76
CA TYR A 34 -30.94 19.26 29.04
C TYR A 34 -31.51 18.44 30.20
N ASN A 35 -30.62 18.08 31.13
CA ASN A 35 -30.94 17.28 32.31
C ASN A 35 -31.74 16.00 31.98
N GLY A 36 -31.32 15.29 30.92
CA GLY A 36 -31.95 14.08 30.42
C GLY A 36 -33.41 14.24 29.98
N GLY A 37 -33.80 15.47 29.59
CA GLY A 37 -35.12 15.79 29.05
C GLY A 37 -36.08 16.47 30.02
N ARG A 38 -35.58 17.02 31.14
CA ARG A 38 -36.35 17.72 32.18
C ARG A 38 -36.71 19.18 31.86
N TRP A 39 -37.07 19.48 30.61
CA TRP A 39 -37.29 20.85 30.15
C TRP A 39 -38.67 21.07 29.56
N THR A 40 -39.24 22.24 29.84
CA THR A 40 -40.54 22.71 29.31
C THR A 40 -40.36 24.09 28.66
N GLU A 41 -41.11 24.34 27.58
CA GLU A 41 -41.13 25.65 26.90
C GLU A 41 -41.86 26.73 27.70
N GLN A 42 -42.70 26.32 28.68
CA GLN A 42 -43.64 27.21 29.36
C GLN A 42 -43.15 27.64 30.74
N ASP A 43 -42.33 26.84 31.42
CA ASP A 43 -41.80 27.12 32.76
C ASP A 43 -40.46 26.39 32.98
N GLN A 44 -39.38 27.16 33.15
CA GLN A 44 -38.02 26.64 33.38
C GLN A 44 -37.81 26.11 34.81
N SER A 45 -38.77 26.29 35.71
CA SER A 45 -38.70 25.86 37.11
C SER A 45 -39.33 24.48 37.37
N GLN A 46 -40.10 23.94 36.42
CA GLN A 46 -40.79 22.66 36.58
C GLN A 46 -40.00 21.49 35.99
N VAL A 47 -39.84 20.44 36.81
CA VAL A 47 -39.22 19.18 36.38
C VAL A 47 -40.26 18.32 35.67
N THR A 48 -40.34 18.38 34.34
CA THR A 48 -41.18 17.48 33.52
C THR A 48 -40.36 16.79 32.43
N TYR A 49 -40.68 15.54 32.11
CA TYR A 49 -39.98 14.77 31.07
C TYR A 49 -40.61 14.92 29.67
N ASP A 50 -41.34 16.01 29.41
CA ASP A 50 -42.06 16.19 28.14
C ASP A 50 -41.11 16.24 26.95
N THR A 51 -39.90 16.76 27.14
CA THR A 51 -38.89 16.78 26.08
C THR A 51 -38.32 15.39 25.79
N ALA A 52 -38.12 14.55 26.81
CA ALA A 52 -37.72 13.15 26.62
C ALA A 52 -38.79 12.36 25.84
N ARG A 53 -40.07 12.57 26.18
CA ARG A 53 -41.21 11.95 25.49
C ARG A 53 -41.30 12.38 24.03
N ARG A 54 -41.30 13.69 23.76
CA ARG A 54 -41.31 14.24 22.38
C ARG A 54 -40.11 13.74 21.57
N PHE A 55 -38.95 13.59 22.21
CA PHE A 55 -37.76 13.01 21.57
C PHE A 55 -37.96 11.54 21.20
N ALA A 56 -38.51 10.72 22.09
CA ALA A 56 -38.82 9.33 21.77
C ALA A 56 -39.86 9.19 20.64
N GLU A 57 -40.87 10.06 20.62
CA GLU A 57 -41.84 10.17 19.52
C GLU A 57 -41.12 10.52 18.21
N TRP A 58 -40.22 11.49 18.23
CA TRP A 58 -39.44 11.84 17.06
C TRP A 58 -38.54 10.68 16.58
N VAL A 59 -37.87 9.95 17.48
CA VAL A 59 -37.07 8.76 17.12
C VAL A 59 -37.93 7.73 16.40
N ALA A 60 -39.18 7.52 16.84
CA ALA A 60 -40.13 6.65 16.15
C ALA A 60 -40.53 7.18 14.76
N THR A 61 -40.63 8.51 14.59
CA THR A 61 -40.97 9.14 13.30
C THR A 61 -39.83 9.19 12.28
N VAL A 62 -38.58 8.91 12.66
CA VAL A 62 -37.48 8.76 11.68
C VAL A 62 -37.66 7.48 10.86
N ASN A 63 -38.51 6.54 11.31
CA ASN A 63 -38.81 5.29 10.60
C ASN A 63 -40.29 4.85 10.71
N PRO A 64 -41.25 5.56 10.11
CA PRO A 64 -42.63 5.09 9.99
C PRO A 64 -42.72 3.88 9.03
N PRO A 65 -43.75 3.02 9.14
CA PRO A 65 -43.99 1.95 8.18
C PRO A 65 -43.97 2.46 6.72
N GLY A 66 -43.09 1.91 5.88
CA GLY A 66 -42.88 2.34 4.50
C GLY A 66 -41.85 3.47 4.29
N SER A 67 -41.14 3.88 5.34
CA SER A 67 -40.03 4.86 5.25
C SER A 67 -38.88 4.36 4.38
N ALA A 68 -38.23 5.30 3.69
CA ALA A 68 -36.99 5.04 2.95
C ALA A 68 -35.74 4.96 3.84
N TYR A 69 -35.87 5.31 5.13
CA TYR A 69 -34.74 5.50 6.05
C TYR A 69 -34.60 4.35 7.05
N PRO A 70 -33.37 3.89 7.35
CA PRO A 70 -33.14 2.92 8.39
C PRO A 70 -33.46 3.51 9.77
N PRO A 71 -34.01 2.70 10.70
CA PRO A 71 -34.22 3.13 12.08
C PRO A 71 -32.92 3.56 12.76
N ILE A 72 -33.03 4.53 13.68
CA ILE A 72 -31.91 4.91 14.55
C ILE A 72 -31.48 3.70 15.38
N ALA A 73 -30.26 3.23 15.15
CA ALA A 73 -29.66 2.08 15.80
C ALA A 73 -28.94 2.47 17.10
N VAL A 74 -28.28 3.65 17.12
CA VAL A 74 -27.52 4.14 18.29
C VAL A 74 -27.78 5.63 18.50
N ILE A 75 -28.02 6.03 19.75
CA ILE A 75 -28.22 7.41 20.19
C ILE A 75 -27.17 7.77 21.24
N GLY A 76 -26.38 8.81 20.99
CA GLY A 76 -25.58 9.49 22.01
C GLY A 76 -26.37 10.66 22.59
N VAL A 77 -26.43 10.76 23.92
CA VAL A 77 -27.13 11.82 24.65
C VAL A 77 -26.15 12.59 25.51
N GLN A 78 -26.09 13.91 25.32
CA GLN A 78 -25.38 14.84 26.19
C GLN A 78 -26.28 15.22 27.38
N GLU A 79 -25.65 15.58 28.49
CA GLU A 79 -26.32 16.15 29.67
C GLU A 79 -27.35 15.26 30.39
N LEU A 80 -27.07 13.95 30.47
CA LEU A 80 -27.84 12.97 31.22
C LEU A 80 -27.47 12.99 32.72
N MET A 81 -28.23 13.70 33.55
CA MET A 81 -27.78 14.04 34.91
C MET A 81 -27.88 12.89 35.93
N SER A 82 -28.89 12.03 35.80
CA SER A 82 -29.12 10.93 36.75
C SER A 82 -29.44 9.59 36.11
N GLU A 83 -29.30 8.53 36.90
CA GLU A 83 -29.75 7.19 36.53
C GLU A 83 -31.26 7.14 36.28
N THR A 84 -32.03 7.96 37.01
CA THR A 84 -33.46 8.14 36.79
C THR A 84 -33.77 8.73 35.41
N ASP A 85 -32.99 9.70 34.96
CA ASP A 85 -33.20 10.28 33.63
C ASP A 85 -32.91 9.25 32.53
N ARG A 86 -31.87 8.43 32.74
CA ARG A 86 -31.51 7.34 31.83
C ARG A 86 -32.64 6.33 31.68
N THR A 87 -33.11 5.79 32.80
CA THR A 87 -34.15 4.76 32.79
C THR A 87 -35.48 5.31 32.29
N THR A 88 -35.79 6.57 32.60
CA THR A 88 -36.99 7.25 32.12
C THR A 88 -36.96 7.44 30.59
N LEU A 89 -35.86 7.96 30.04
CA LEU A 89 -35.71 8.11 28.58
C LEU A 89 -35.71 6.75 27.87
N GLN A 90 -35.03 5.74 28.42
CA GLN A 90 -35.09 4.37 27.90
C GLN A 90 -36.52 3.84 27.88
N GLY A 91 -37.29 4.07 28.95
CA GLY A 91 -38.70 3.71 29.04
C GLY A 91 -39.54 4.36 27.96
N PHE A 92 -39.38 5.68 27.72
CA PHE A 92 -40.09 6.35 26.64
C PHE A 92 -39.70 5.84 25.26
N LEU A 93 -38.40 5.61 25.00
CA LEU A 93 -37.95 5.02 23.75
C LEU A 93 -38.60 3.65 23.52
N GLN A 94 -38.58 2.77 24.53
CA GLN A 94 -39.19 1.44 24.45
C GLN A 94 -40.71 1.52 24.22
N GLN A 95 -41.41 2.32 25.02
CA GLN A 95 -42.85 2.46 24.93
C GLN A 95 -43.29 3.04 23.57
N THR A 96 -42.56 4.04 23.07
CA THR A 96 -42.97 4.78 21.87
C THR A 96 -42.58 4.06 20.58
N THR A 97 -41.40 3.44 20.55
CA THR A 97 -40.92 2.72 19.36
C THR A 97 -41.41 1.27 19.29
N GLY A 98 -41.94 0.72 20.41
CA GLY A 98 -42.41 -0.66 20.49
C GLY A 98 -41.30 -1.72 20.45
N VAL A 99 -40.02 -1.32 20.55
CA VAL A 99 -38.86 -2.22 20.51
C VAL A 99 -37.99 -2.05 21.75
N ALA A 100 -37.18 -3.06 22.05
CA ALA A 100 -36.25 -3.00 23.16
C ALA A 100 -35.15 -1.96 22.88
N TRP A 101 -34.84 -1.16 23.89
CA TRP A 101 -33.65 -0.29 23.92
C TRP A 101 -32.80 -0.66 25.11
N GLN A 102 -31.49 -0.76 24.89
CA GLN A 102 -30.51 -0.85 25.95
C GLN A 102 -29.84 0.51 26.12
N SER A 103 -29.32 0.77 27.30
CA SER A 103 -28.52 1.97 27.52
C SER A 103 -27.48 1.79 28.60
N ALA A 104 -26.45 2.62 28.53
CA ALA A 104 -25.40 2.70 29.51
C ALA A 104 -25.13 4.16 29.86
N ARG A 105 -25.04 4.42 31.17
CA ARG A 105 -24.42 5.65 31.67
C ARG A 105 -22.92 5.56 31.41
N THR A 106 -22.31 6.67 31.05
CA THR A 106 -20.85 6.80 30.93
C THR A 106 -20.35 7.81 31.95
N ALA A 107 -19.07 8.19 31.88
CA ALA A 107 -18.46 9.20 32.74
C ALA A 107 -19.33 10.45 32.96
N GLN A 108 -19.13 11.10 34.11
CA GLN A 108 -19.67 12.45 34.32
C GLN A 108 -19.05 13.40 33.29
N GLY A 109 -19.90 14.13 32.58
CA GLY A 109 -19.52 15.18 31.66
C GLY A 109 -19.17 16.46 32.42
N VAL A 110 -19.45 17.60 31.77
CA VAL A 110 -19.16 18.93 32.29
C VAL A 110 -19.74 19.11 33.71
N ASN A 111 -18.91 19.57 34.67
CA ASN A 111 -19.28 19.93 36.05
C ASN A 111 -19.66 18.79 37.03
N GLY A 112 -19.44 17.50 36.72
CA GLY A 112 -19.77 16.42 37.67
C GLY A 112 -21.28 16.24 37.99
N THR A 113 -22.12 17.10 37.42
CA THR A 113 -23.56 17.17 37.63
C THR A 113 -24.33 16.54 36.47
N SER A 114 -23.73 16.55 35.28
CA SER A 114 -24.27 15.98 34.04
C SER A 114 -23.48 14.74 33.63
N GLY A 115 -24.14 13.72 33.09
CA GLY A 115 -23.52 12.50 32.55
C GLY A 115 -23.69 12.42 31.04
N ILE A 116 -23.02 11.46 30.42
CA ILE A 116 -23.19 11.14 29.01
C ILE A 116 -23.94 9.80 28.92
N GLY A 117 -25.01 9.75 28.12
CA GLY A 117 -25.84 8.58 27.89
C GLY A 117 -25.60 7.98 26.52
N MET A 118 -25.58 6.65 26.41
CA MET A 118 -25.65 5.98 25.11
C MET A 118 -26.78 4.97 25.14
N PHE A 119 -27.63 5.01 24.12
CA PHE A 119 -28.79 4.13 23.94
C PHE A 119 -28.65 3.41 22.61
N TRP A 120 -28.97 2.12 22.55
CA TRP A 120 -28.89 1.37 21.30
C TRP A 120 -29.98 0.32 21.20
N ARG A 121 -30.28 -0.04 19.95
CA ARG A 121 -31.20 -1.10 19.58
C ARG A 121 -30.47 -2.44 19.50
N PRO A 122 -30.70 -3.36 20.46
CA PRO A 122 -29.97 -4.64 20.52
C PRO A 122 -30.33 -5.59 19.37
N ASP A 123 -31.40 -5.32 18.62
CA ASP A 123 -31.80 -6.07 17.44
C ASP A 123 -31.09 -5.63 16.15
N LEU A 124 -30.51 -4.43 16.12
CA LEU A 124 -29.75 -3.90 14.97
C LEU A 124 -28.24 -3.98 15.20
N VAL A 125 -27.82 -3.74 16.44
CA VAL A 125 -26.40 -3.68 16.80
C VAL A 125 -26.13 -4.37 18.12
N GLU A 126 -24.91 -4.87 18.26
CA GLU A 126 -24.39 -5.44 19.50
C GLU A 126 -23.37 -4.51 20.12
N TYR A 127 -23.52 -4.20 21.41
CA TYR A 127 -22.50 -3.48 22.16
C TYR A 127 -21.36 -4.42 22.55
N LEU A 128 -20.10 -4.00 22.33
CA LEU A 128 -18.92 -4.80 22.58
C LEU A 128 -18.12 -4.27 23.80
N PRO A 129 -18.46 -4.66 25.05
CA PRO A 129 -17.89 -4.09 26.27
C PRO A 129 -16.39 -4.34 26.46
N GLN A 130 -15.88 -5.44 25.95
CA GLN A 130 -14.48 -5.85 26.04
C GLN A 130 -13.53 -4.93 25.25
N TRP A 131 -14.08 -4.12 24.34
CA TRP A 131 -13.33 -3.16 23.52
C TRP A 131 -13.87 -1.75 23.76
N TYR A 132 -13.94 -1.39 25.04
CA TYR A 132 -14.27 -0.04 25.46
C TYR A 132 -13.27 0.96 24.86
N LEU A 133 -13.77 1.92 24.08
CA LEU A 133 -12.93 2.94 23.42
C LEU A 133 -12.37 3.98 24.40
N GLY A 134 -12.72 3.86 25.67
CA GLY A 134 -12.14 4.64 26.76
C GLY A 134 -12.92 5.92 27.10
N GLU A 135 -12.49 6.51 28.21
CA GLU A 135 -12.84 7.88 28.60
C GLU A 135 -11.61 8.75 28.40
N ARG A 136 -11.80 9.94 27.84
CA ARG A 136 -10.77 10.97 27.81
C ARG A 136 -11.21 12.15 28.65
N THR A 137 -10.48 12.36 29.74
CA THR A 137 -10.44 13.65 30.40
C THR A 137 -9.60 14.58 29.55
N LEU A 138 -10.22 15.61 28.97
CA LEU A 138 -9.51 16.65 28.23
C LEU A 138 -8.86 17.65 29.19
N GLU A 139 -9.48 17.87 30.34
CA GLU A 139 -9.00 18.79 31.35
C GLU A 139 -9.61 18.45 32.72
N GLN A 140 -8.82 18.63 33.79
CA GLN A 140 -9.25 18.61 35.18
C GLN A 140 -8.82 19.92 35.83
N LEU A 141 -9.77 20.76 36.23
CA LEU A 141 -9.50 22.09 36.80
C LEU A 141 -9.38 22.01 38.33
N ASP A 142 -8.75 23.01 38.94
CA ASP A 142 -8.41 23.08 40.38
C ASP A 142 -9.62 23.02 41.36
N ASN A 143 -10.87 23.05 40.87
CA ASN A 143 -12.12 22.87 41.65
C ASN A 143 -12.72 21.47 41.52
N GLY A 144 -12.07 20.58 40.77
CA GLY A 144 -12.64 19.28 40.45
C GLY A 144 -13.58 19.29 39.23
N TYR A 145 -13.58 20.35 38.42
CA TYR A 145 -14.27 20.34 37.12
C TYR A 145 -13.56 19.37 36.17
N VAL A 146 -14.31 18.47 35.54
CA VAL A 146 -13.75 17.50 34.60
C VAL A 146 -14.52 17.55 33.28
N ILE A 147 -13.82 17.72 32.17
CA ILE A 147 -14.40 17.62 30.83
C ILE A 147 -14.06 16.23 30.30
N LYS A 148 -15.09 15.42 30.03
CA LYS A 148 -14.91 14.05 29.54
C LYS A 148 -15.63 13.80 28.24
N PHE A 149 -14.98 13.00 27.41
CA PHE A 149 -15.56 12.38 26.21
C PHE A 149 -15.50 10.87 26.36
N VAL A 150 -16.50 10.18 25.80
CA VAL A 150 -16.59 8.72 25.90
C VAL A 150 -16.92 8.12 24.55
N GLY A 151 -16.22 7.05 24.21
CA GLY A 151 -16.49 6.22 23.04
C GLY A 151 -16.97 4.82 23.41
N ARG A 152 -17.85 4.24 22.59
CA ARG A 152 -18.18 2.81 22.63
C ARG A 152 -18.15 2.19 21.24
N LEU A 153 -17.79 0.91 21.22
CA LEU A 153 -17.78 0.08 20.03
C LEU A 153 -19.06 -0.75 19.94
N PHE A 154 -19.65 -0.76 18.75
CA PHE A 154 -20.81 -1.56 18.39
C PHE A 154 -20.48 -2.45 17.20
N ARG A 155 -21.22 -3.54 17.05
CA ARG A 155 -21.17 -4.43 15.88
C ARG A 155 -22.52 -4.44 15.19
N ASN A 156 -22.56 -4.14 13.90
CA ASN A 156 -23.75 -4.29 13.07
C ASN A 156 -24.10 -5.79 13.00
N ARG A 157 -25.34 -6.16 13.33
CA ARG A 157 -25.75 -7.58 13.36
C ARG A 157 -25.92 -8.21 11.99
N ASN A 158 -26.10 -7.41 10.94
CA ASN A 158 -26.30 -7.89 9.58
C ASN A 158 -24.97 -8.14 8.86
N THR A 159 -23.95 -7.30 9.10
CA THR A 159 -22.60 -7.46 8.51
C THR A 159 -21.58 -8.06 9.46
N GLU A 160 -21.88 -8.16 10.75
CA GLU A 160 -20.93 -8.52 11.83
C GLU A 160 -19.75 -7.55 12.02
N GLU A 161 -19.82 -6.39 11.37
CA GLU A 161 -18.74 -5.40 11.37
C GLU A 161 -18.86 -4.37 12.48
N ALA A 162 -17.71 -3.92 12.98
CA ALA A 162 -17.65 -2.98 14.10
C ALA A 162 -17.68 -1.51 13.66
N PHE A 163 -18.30 -0.64 14.46
CA PHE A 163 -18.28 0.82 14.32
C PHE A 163 -18.27 1.50 15.70
N GLY A 164 -17.66 2.69 15.81
CA GLY A 164 -17.52 3.43 17.07
C GLY A 164 -18.36 4.70 17.11
N LEU A 165 -19.02 4.96 18.25
CA LEU A 165 -19.71 6.21 18.54
C LEU A 165 -19.05 6.92 19.73
N PHE A 166 -18.74 8.21 19.57
CA PHE A 166 -18.25 9.11 20.61
C PHE A 166 -19.23 10.24 20.86
N THR A 167 -19.43 10.56 22.14
CA THR A 167 -20.32 11.63 22.58
C THR A 167 -19.68 12.41 23.73
N GLY A 168 -19.90 13.72 23.76
CA GLY A 168 -19.37 14.65 24.75
C GLY A 168 -19.62 16.11 24.37
N LYS A 169 -19.11 17.03 25.19
CA LYS A 169 -19.32 18.49 25.04
C LYS A 169 -18.10 19.27 25.54
N LEU A 170 -17.63 20.25 24.74
CA LEU A 170 -16.67 21.26 25.19
C LEU A 170 -17.38 22.38 25.96
N VAL A 171 -16.65 23.05 26.85
CA VAL A 171 -17.16 24.18 27.66
C VAL A 171 -17.43 25.40 26.78
N TRP A 172 -18.37 26.25 27.22
CA TRP A 172 -18.75 27.48 26.51
C TRP A 172 -17.72 28.59 26.69
N ASP A 173 -17.54 29.42 25.66
CA ASP A 173 -16.63 30.57 25.70
C ASP A 173 -17.09 31.60 26.74
N GLY A 174 -16.17 32.10 27.56
CA GLY A 174 -16.52 33.04 28.61
C GLY A 174 -17.06 32.39 29.88
N ALA A 175 -17.14 31.05 29.95
CA ALA A 175 -17.46 30.35 31.18
C ALA A 175 -16.42 30.69 32.26
N VAL A 176 -16.86 31.21 33.41
CA VAL A 176 -15.96 31.44 34.54
C VAL A 176 -15.86 30.14 35.33
N LEU A 177 -14.72 29.47 35.23
CA LEU A 177 -14.40 28.26 35.97
C LEU A 177 -13.25 28.59 36.93
N ASN A 178 -13.52 28.54 38.23
CA ASN A 178 -12.55 28.90 39.27
C ASN A 178 -11.93 30.30 39.16
N GLY A 179 -12.73 31.28 38.78
CA GLY A 179 -12.24 32.66 38.62
C GLY A 179 -11.36 32.86 37.38
N GLN A 180 -11.06 31.79 36.63
CA GLN A 180 -10.50 31.86 35.30
C GLN A 180 -11.63 31.80 34.27
N THR A 181 -11.57 32.71 33.32
CA THR A 181 -12.51 32.69 32.19
C THR A 181 -11.97 31.69 31.17
N VAL A 182 -12.77 30.70 30.78
CA VAL A 182 -12.47 29.82 29.66
C VAL A 182 -12.36 30.68 28.41
N THR A 183 -11.15 30.75 27.87
CA THR A 183 -10.85 31.49 26.65
C THR A 183 -10.95 30.60 25.42
N GLU A 184 -11.04 31.22 24.26
CA GLU A 184 -10.92 30.54 22.97
C GLU A 184 -9.59 29.77 22.81
N GLU A 185 -8.51 30.20 23.47
CA GLU A 185 -7.21 29.50 23.47
C GLU A 185 -7.25 28.19 24.25
N ILE A 186 -7.84 28.20 25.45
CA ILE A 186 -8.05 26.99 26.26
C ILE A 186 -8.92 25.99 25.48
N ARG A 187 -9.99 26.48 24.85
CA ARG A 187 -10.86 25.64 24.02
C ARG A 187 -10.13 25.06 22.81
N ARG A 188 -9.25 25.82 22.17
CA ARG A 188 -8.40 25.32 21.08
C ARG A 188 -7.51 24.17 21.56
N ALA A 189 -6.90 24.29 22.75
CA ALA A 189 -6.08 23.24 23.33
C ALA A 189 -6.90 21.98 23.67
N GLN A 190 -8.11 22.15 24.24
CA GLN A 190 -9.04 21.04 24.48
C GLN A 190 -9.44 20.33 23.18
N ALA A 191 -9.72 21.09 22.13
CA ALA A 191 -9.98 20.57 20.80
C ALA A 191 -8.79 19.75 20.27
N ALA A 192 -7.57 20.30 20.31
CA ALA A 192 -6.36 19.59 19.91
C ALA A 192 -6.16 18.29 20.69
N ALA A 193 -6.40 18.29 22.01
CA ALA A 193 -6.26 17.10 22.85
C ALA A 193 -7.34 16.02 22.57
N LEU A 194 -8.56 16.44 22.24
CA LEU A 194 -9.64 15.54 21.82
C LEU A 194 -9.32 14.94 20.45
N LYS A 195 -8.86 15.77 19.51
CA LYS A 195 -8.38 15.36 18.20
C LYS A 195 -7.28 14.32 18.36
N ASP A 196 -6.20 14.62 19.06
CA ASP A 196 -5.10 13.70 19.31
C ASP A 196 -5.58 12.35 19.89
N TRP A 197 -6.50 12.37 20.86
CA TRP A 197 -7.06 11.14 21.41
C TRP A 197 -7.87 10.33 20.39
N ILE A 198 -8.66 10.99 19.54
CA ILE A 198 -9.41 10.35 18.44
C ILE A 198 -8.46 9.73 17.43
N LEU A 199 -7.35 10.41 17.14
CA LEU A 199 -6.38 10.02 16.11
C LEU A 199 -5.46 8.89 16.61
N ASN A 200 -4.89 9.06 17.79
CA ASN A 200 -3.76 8.26 18.27
C ASN A 200 -4.10 7.36 19.47
N GLY A 201 -5.28 7.51 20.07
CA GLY A 201 -5.60 6.88 21.35
C GLY A 201 -4.90 7.56 22.54
N ALA A 202 -5.15 7.09 23.77
CA ALA A 202 -4.44 7.57 24.95
C ALA A 202 -3.21 6.68 25.23
N PRO A 203 -2.08 7.24 25.74
CA PRO A 203 -0.94 6.42 26.17
C PRO A 203 -1.38 5.33 27.16
N GLY A 204 -1.18 4.05 26.81
CA GLY A 204 -1.51 2.91 27.67
C GLY A 204 -2.99 2.48 27.70
N SER A 205 -3.85 3.04 26.85
CA SER A 205 -5.23 2.54 26.63
C SER A 205 -5.41 2.08 25.19
N PRO A 206 -6.28 1.10 24.90
CA PRO A 206 -6.64 0.76 23.53
C PRO A 206 -7.33 1.98 22.88
N GLY A 207 -6.63 2.67 21.99
CA GLY A 207 -7.25 3.61 21.05
C GLY A 207 -7.99 2.88 19.94
N MET A 208 -8.68 3.61 19.05
CA MET A 208 -9.27 3.00 17.84
C MET A 208 -8.22 2.62 16.77
N SER A 209 -6.95 3.00 16.95
CA SER A 209 -5.83 2.65 16.07
C SER A 209 -5.56 1.13 15.97
N GLN A 210 -6.03 0.34 16.94
CA GLN A 210 -5.97 -1.13 16.88
C GLN A 210 -7.10 -1.77 16.05
N TYR A 211 -8.07 -0.98 15.57
CA TYR A 211 -9.18 -1.41 14.70
C TYR A 211 -9.23 -0.58 13.40
N PRO A 212 -8.18 -0.66 12.56
CA PRO A 212 -8.15 0.05 11.28
C PRO A 212 -9.36 -0.36 10.42
N GLY A 213 -10.18 0.60 9.98
CA GLY A 213 -11.37 0.37 9.15
C GLY A 213 -12.73 0.56 9.83
N THR A 214 -12.75 0.83 11.15
CA THR A 214 -14.00 1.06 11.91
C THR A 214 -14.52 2.50 11.71
N ALA A 215 -15.79 2.68 11.32
CA ALA A 215 -16.39 4.01 11.18
C ALA A 215 -16.39 4.77 12.52
N ARG A 216 -15.86 6.01 12.52
CA ARG A 216 -15.72 6.86 13.72
C ARG A 216 -16.76 7.99 13.71
N ILE A 217 -17.60 8.02 14.74
CA ILE A 217 -18.73 8.94 14.81
C ILE A 217 -18.58 9.82 16.07
N ILE A 218 -17.83 10.95 16.01
CA ILE A 218 -17.75 11.99 17.06
C ILE A 218 -18.81 13.11 16.95
N ALA A 219 -19.90 12.97 17.68
CA ALA A 219 -20.93 14.00 17.73
C ALA A 219 -20.70 14.93 18.92
N THR A 220 -19.91 15.97 18.70
CA THR A 220 -19.54 16.93 19.74
C THR A 220 -20.24 18.25 19.52
N ASP A 221 -20.61 18.88 20.62
CA ASP A 221 -20.94 20.29 20.60
C ASP A 221 -19.61 21.04 20.92
N LEU A 222 -19.17 22.01 20.10
CA LEU A 222 -17.84 22.69 20.23
C LEU A 222 -17.81 24.03 21.00
N ASN A 223 -18.93 24.74 21.02
CA ASN A 223 -19.24 25.94 21.84
C ASN A 223 -18.59 27.19 21.28
N SER A 224 -18.28 27.10 20.00
CA SER A 224 -17.51 28.03 19.22
C SER A 224 -18.34 28.52 18.04
N GLY A 225 -18.08 29.75 17.61
CA GLY A 225 -18.52 30.20 16.31
C GLY A 225 -17.83 29.42 15.18
N VAL A 226 -18.45 29.39 14.01
CA VAL A 226 -17.80 28.90 12.79
C VAL A 226 -16.56 29.76 12.50
N GLY A 227 -15.46 29.10 12.12
CA GLY A 227 -14.23 29.78 11.72
C GLY A 227 -13.35 30.29 12.87
N THR A 228 -13.72 30.07 14.15
CA THR A 228 -12.81 30.38 15.27
C THR A 228 -11.62 29.42 15.33
N ALA A 229 -10.59 29.76 16.11
CA ALA A 229 -9.39 28.93 16.22
C ALA A 229 -9.69 27.51 16.74
N THR A 230 -10.65 27.34 17.64
CA THR A 230 -11.10 26.00 18.08
C THR A 230 -11.74 25.21 16.95
N TRP A 231 -12.58 25.88 16.13
CA TRP A 231 -13.22 25.27 14.97
C TRP A 231 -12.18 24.88 13.92
N GLN A 232 -11.21 25.76 13.66
CA GLN A 232 -10.10 25.50 12.73
C GLN A 232 -9.21 24.36 13.21
N GLU A 233 -8.87 24.28 14.50
CA GLU A 233 -8.02 23.21 15.05
C GLU A 233 -8.65 21.82 14.86
N MET A 234 -9.96 21.72 15.08
CA MET A 234 -10.72 20.50 14.80
C MET A 234 -10.89 20.19 13.31
N ASN A 235 -10.65 21.15 12.41
CA ASN A 235 -10.92 20.99 10.97
C ASN A 235 -9.67 21.06 10.07
N ALA A 236 -8.51 21.49 10.57
CA ALA A 236 -7.32 21.84 9.79
C ALA A 236 -6.69 20.69 8.98
N ASP A 237 -6.88 19.42 9.38
CA ASP A 237 -6.36 18.24 8.66
C ASP A 237 -7.46 17.48 7.88
N PHE A 238 -8.66 18.06 7.79
CA PHE A 238 -9.87 17.41 7.25
C PHE A 238 -10.31 18.02 5.90
N SER A 239 -9.43 18.77 5.23
CA SER A 239 -9.70 19.50 3.98
C SER A 239 -9.34 18.69 2.72
N ASP A 240 -9.87 17.48 2.59
CA ASP A 240 -9.83 16.75 1.31
C ASP A 240 -10.87 17.37 0.34
N PRO A 241 -10.51 17.71 -0.91
CA PRO A 241 -11.45 18.22 -1.90
C PRO A 241 -12.64 17.29 -2.20
N SER A 242 -12.50 15.98 -1.91
CA SER A 242 -13.55 14.97 -2.04
C SER A 242 -14.43 14.82 -0.78
N THR A 243 -14.00 15.32 0.38
CA THR A 243 -14.79 15.32 1.61
C THR A 243 -15.65 16.59 1.71
N GLN A 244 -16.69 16.68 0.88
CA GLN A 244 -17.75 17.71 1.02
C GLN A 244 -18.74 17.42 2.17
N LYS A 245 -18.33 16.83 3.30
CA LYS A 245 -19.27 16.45 4.38
C LYS A 245 -18.82 16.72 5.81
N THR A 246 -18.02 17.75 6.09
CA THR A 246 -18.30 18.55 7.29
C THR A 246 -19.53 19.39 6.94
N HIS A 247 -20.72 18.90 7.29
CA HIS A 247 -21.92 19.70 7.06
C HIS A 247 -21.87 20.91 7.98
N SER A 248 -21.48 22.05 7.42
CA SER A 248 -21.98 23.32 7.91
C SER A 248 -23.50 23.30 7.75
N SER A 249 -24.20 23.76 8.77
CA SER A 249 -25.64 23.98 8.75
C SER A 249 -26.00 25.15 7.82
N PHE A 250 -25.75 25.01 6.52
CA PHE A 250 -26.13 25.98 5.52
C PHE A 250 -26.93 25.31 4.41
N LEU A 251 -28.21 25.06 4.71
CA LEU A 251 -29.35 25.32 3.81
C LEU A 251 -30.64 25.19 4.63
N GLY A 252 -31.00 26.30 5.29
CA GLY A 252 -32.36 26.62 5.75
C GLY A 252 -32.81 26.06 7.09
N VAL A 253 -32.57 26.78 8.20
CA VAL A 253 -33.58 27.29 9.17
C VAL A 253 -32.86 28.24 10.15
N LEU A 254 -33.46 29.42 10.31
CA LEU A 254 -33.14 30.60 11.12
C LEU A 254 -32.20 30.44 12.36
N LEU A 255 -31.18 31.30 12.39
CA LEU A 255 -30.32 31.63 13.53
C LEU A 255 -31.12 32.29 14.66
N ASP A 256 -30.74 32.09 15.92
CA ASP A 256 -31.11 33.02 16.99
C ASP A 256 -30.20 34.27 16.96
N ILE A 257 -30.70 35.36 17.55
CA ILE A 257 -30.12 36.72 17.52
C ILE A 257 -28.71 36.84 18.14
N ALA A 258 -28.15 35.79 18.72
CA ALA A 258 -26.79 35.79 19.27
C ALA A 258 -25.78 34.97 18.44
N GLY A 259 -26.20 34.32 17.34
CA GLY A 259 -25.28 33.63 16.43
C GLY A 259 -24.57 32.40 17.02
N ARG A 260 -25.19 31.67 17.97
CA ARG A 260 -24.52 30.56 18.67
C ARG A 260 -24.99 29.15 18.29
N ARG A 261 -23.96 28.36 17.93
CA ARG A 261 -23.70 26.90 17.96
C ARG A 261 -24.63 25.95 17.18
N LEU A 262 -24.06 25.15 16.25
CA LEU A 262 -24.05 23.67 16.28
C LEU A 262 -23.23 23.08 15.13
N ASP A 263 -22.23 22.21 15.37
CA ASP A 263 -21.58 21.44 14.29
C ASP A 263 -21.01 20.09 14.77
N TYR A 264 -21.30 19.01 14.02
CA TYR A 264 -20.92 17.61 14.27
C TYR A 264 -19.62 17.25 13.53
N VAL A 265 -18.70 16.52 14.14
CA VAL A 265 -17.39 16.22 13.52
C VAL A 265 -17.23 14.72 13.30
N TRP A 266 -17.50 14.22 12.09
CA TRP A 266 -17.37 12.79 11.78
C TRP A 266 -16.39 12.52 10.62
N TRP A 267 -15.10 12.21 10.91
CA TRP A 267 -14.31 11.12 10.28
C TRP A 267 -12.87 10.94 10.85
N ASP A 268 -12.28 9.77 10.57
CA ASP A 268 -10.97 9.11 10.88
C ASP A 268 -9.70 9.72 10.21
N CYS A 269 -8.57 9.72 10.95
CA CYS A 269 -7.21 9.76 10.39
C CYS A 269 -6.45 8.43 10.57
N ASP A 270 -5.85 7.96 9.47
CA ASP A 270 -4.47 7.49 9.34
C ASP A 270 -4.08 7.34 7.85
N SER A 271 -2.77 7.14 7.60
CA SER A 271 -1.92 7.62 6.49
C SER A 271 -2.13 7.07 5.06
N GLY A 272 -3.32 6.59 4.71
CA GLY A 272 -3.65 6.08 3.37
C GLY A 272 -4.56 6.99 2.51
N VAL A 273 -4.72 6.65 1.22
CA VAL A 273 -5.73 7.28 0.33
C VAL A 273 -7.12 6.86 0.82
N LYS A 274 -7.91 7.83 1.31
CA LYS A 274 -9.22 7.62 1.96
C LYS A 274 -10.36 7.60 0.94
N GLN A 275 -11.40 6.81 1.22
CA GLN A 275 -12.72 6.92 0.60
C GLN A 275 -13.74 6.66 1.70
N PRO A 276 -14.95 7.23 1.59
CA PRO A 276 -15.87 7.39 2.71
C PRO A 276 -16.29 6.06 3.33
N GLY A 277 -16.33 5.99 4.67
CA GLY A 277 -17.53 5.41 5.28
C GLY A 277 -18.67 6.33 4.89
N GLY A 278 -19.26 6.07 3.73
CA GLY A 278 -20.15 6.99 3.05
C GLY A 278 -21.37 7.17 3.91
N PHE A 279 -21.54 8.37 4.45
CA PHE A 279 -22.87 8.78 4.81
C PHE A 279 -23.74 8.65 3.57
N VAL A 280 -24.62 7.64 3.55
CA VAL A 280 -25.57 7.45 2.45
C VAL A 280 -26.50 8.66 2.39
N ASP A 281 -26.75 9.31 3.55
CA ASP A 281 -27.48 10.55 3.71
C ASP A 281 -26.72 11.57 4.57
N GLY A 282 -26.80 12.86 4.21
CA GLY A 282 -26.30 13.95 5.05
C GLY A 282 -27.02 14.03 6.42
N PRO A 283 -26.40 14.65 7.44
CA PRO A 283 -26.97 14.80 8.76
C PRO A 283 -28.21 15.70 8.72
N ARG A 284 -29.25 15.26 9.43
CA ARG A 284 -30.56 15.91 9.46
C ARG A 284 -30.87 16.38 10.86
N ARG A 285 -31.41 17.59 10.98
CA ARG A 285 -31.78 18.21 12.26
C ARG A 285 -33.29 18.16 12.48
N SER A 286 -33.70 17.80 13.68
CA SER A 286 -35.08 18.00 14.10
C SER A 286 -35.30 19.44 14.58
N PRO A 287 -36.29 20.19 14.04
CA PRO A 287 -36.68 21.49 14.57
C PRO A 287 -37.59 21.40 15.80
N HIS A 288 -38.00 20.20 16.21
CA HIS A 288 -39.03 19.96 17.24
C HIS A 288 -38.53 20.14 18.68
N PHE A 289 -37.24 20.44 18.83
CA PHE A 289 -36.55 20.61 20.10
C PHE A 289 -35.80 21.95 20.02
N GLY A 290 -36.07 22.86 20.96
CA GLY A 290 -35.66 24.28 20.91
C GLY A 290 -34.15 24.54 20.92
N SER A 291 -33.75 25.82 21.06
CA SER A 291 -32.38 26.31 20.84
C SER A 291 -31.28 25.65 21.69
N ASP A 292 -31.61 24.97 22.79
CA ASP A 292 -30.63 24.25 23.63
C ASP A 292 -30.78 22.72 23.57
N HIS A 293 -31.88 22.22 23.01
CA HIS A 293 -32.17 20.80 22.90
C HIS A 293 -32.15 20.41 21.43
N ARG A 294 -31.03 19.93 20.89
CA ARG A 294 -30.95 19.58 19.46
C ARG A 294 -30.72 18.09 19.29
N ALA A 295 -31.37 17.51 18.28
CA ALA A 295 -31.12 16.16 17.81
C ALA A 295 -30.70 16.19 16.33
N VAL A 296 -29.64 15.45 16.01
CA VAL A 296 -29.18 15.22 14.64
C VAL A 296 -28.83 13.78 14.43
N TYR A 297 -29.14 13.30 13.23
CA TYR A 297 -28.92 11.91 12.84
C TYR A 297 -28.46 11.80 11.38
N ALA A 298 -27.79 10.69 11.06
CA ALA A 298 -27.37 10.35 9.70
C ALA A 298 -27.23 8.83 9.53
N THR A 299 -27.22 8.35 8.28
CA THR A 299 -27.02 6.93 7.94
C THR A 299 -25.58 6.67 7.54
N VAL A 300 -24.97 5.60 8.06
CA VAL A 300 -23.56 5.22 7.81
C VAL A 300 -23.52 3.83 7.19
N GLU A 301 -22.73 3.65 6.13
CA GLU A 301 -22.44 2.34 5.57
C GLU A 301 -21.24 1.67 6.29
N VAL A 302 -21.44 0.42 6.72
CA VAL A 302 -20.48 -0.40 7.47
C VAL A 302 -20.10 -1.60 6.59
N HIS A 303 -18.88 -1.59 6.05
CA HIS A 303 -18.35 -2.60 5.13
C HIS A 303 -17.43 -3.60 5.82
N PRO A 304 -17.35 -4.86 5.34
CA PRO A 304 -16.41 -5.85 5.84
C PRO A 304 -14.95 -5.41 5.76
N VAL A 305 -14.17 -5.74 6.80
CA VAL A 305 -12.69 -5.61 6.77
C VAL A 305 -12.12 -6.80 6.00
N ASP A 306 -11.39 -6.53 4.92
CA ASP A 306 -10.69 -7.56 4.14
C ASP A 306 -9.17 -7.39 4.28
N LEU A 307 -8.54 -8.28 5.03
CA LEU A 307 -7.09 -8.23 5.26
C LEU A 307 -6.28 -8.91 4.13
N THR A 308 -6.94 -9.43 3.09
CA THR A 308 -6.28 -10.07 1.95
C THR A 308 -5.92 -9.00 0.92
N PRO A 309 -4.64 -8.82 0.57
CA PRO A 309 -4.30 -7.90 -0.51
C PRO A 309 -4.80 -8.40 -1.88
N PRO A 310 -5.23 -7.49 -2.77
CA PRO A 310 -5.56 -7.82 -4.15
C PRO A 310 -4.47 -8.62 -4.87
N ALA A 311 -4.88 -9.56 -5.72
CA ALA A 311 -3.98 -10.11 -6.73
C ALA A 311 -3.93 -9.17 -7.94
N VAL A 312 -2.73 -8.76 -8.37
CA VAL A 312 -2.54 -7.90 -9.55
C VAL A 312 -1.38 -8.38 -10.40
N THR A 313 -1.55 -8.37 -11.72
CA THR A 313 -0.53 -8.77 -12.70
C THR A 313 -0.54 -7.79 -13.86
N LEU A 314 0.65 -7.26 -14.22
CA LEU A 314 0.84 -6.53 -15.47
C LEU A 314 0.78 -7.51 -16.65
N GLN A 315 -0.08 -7.21 -17.62
CA GLN A 315 -0.28 -8.03 -18.82
C GLN A 315 0.50 -7.47 -20.01
N GLN A 316 0.58 -6.15 -20.12
CA GLN A 316 1.34 -5.44 -21.13
C GLN A 316 2.06 -4.25 -20.50
N PRO A 317 3.23 -3.88 -21.01
CA PRO A 317 4.01 -4.58 -22.04
C PRO A 317 4.62 -5.91 -21.55
N ALA A 318 4.99 -6.79 -22.49
CA ALA A 318 5.76 -7.99 -22.14
C ALA A 318 7.17 -7.61 -21.60
N PRO A 319 7.75 -8.41 -20.70
CA PRO A 319 9.11 -8.17 -20.20
C PRO A 319 10.14 -8.13 -21.33
N GLY A 320 11.00 -7.11 -21.28
CA GLY A 320 12.15 -6.95 -22.14
C GLY A 320 11.87 -6.33 -23.51
N ILE A 321 10.65 -5.87 -23.81
CA ILE A 321 10.39 -5.24 -25.11
C ILE A 321 11.03 -3.84 -25.24
N GLU A 322 11.23 -3.41 -26.49
CA GLU A 322 11.55 -2.02 -26.84
C GLU A 322 10.27 -1.20 -27.06
N VAL A 323 10.15 -0.10 -26.34
CA VAL A 323 9.07 0.87 -26.45
C VAL A 323 9.59 2.09 -27.21
N THR A 324 9.24 2.16 -28.49
CA THR A 324 9.71 3.18 -29.45
C THR A 324 8.71 4.30 -29.70
N GLY A 325 7.50 4.18 -29.13
CA GLY A 325 6.41 5.16 -29.18
C GLY A 325 5.32 4.78 -28.18
N PRO A 326 4.10 5.34 -28.31
CA PRO A 326 2.98 5.03 -27.41
C PRO A 326 2.70 3.51 -27.36
N VAL A 327 2.66 2.95 -26.15
CA VAL A 327 2.38 1.53 -25.89
C VAL A 327 1.27 1.38 -24.86
N MET A 328 0.40 0.39 -25.05
CA MET A 328 -0.62 0.07 -24.05
C MET A 328 0.04 -0.59 -22.84
N VAL A 329 -0.25 -0.05 -21.65
CA VAL A 329 0.08 -0.68 -20.37
C VAL A 329 -1.23 -1.14 -19.76
N SER A 330 -1.35 -2.43 -19.46
CA SER A 330 -2.59 -3.02 -18.96
C SER A 330 -2.33 -3.96 -17.80
N ALA A 331 -3.23 -3.98 -16.81
CA ALA A 331 -3.16 -4.88 -15.67
C ALA A 331 -4.46 -5.65 -15.47
N GLN A 332 -4.33 -6.88 -14.97
CA GLN A 332 -5.45 -7.65 -14.43
C GLN A 332 -5.37 -7.59 -12.91
N ALA A 333 -6.46 -7.18 -12.27
CA ALA A 333 -6.58 -7.13 -10.82
C ALA A 333 -7.87 -7.81 -10.35
N SER A 334 -7.80 -8.53 -9.24
CA SER A 334 -8.95 -9.21 -8.65
C SER A 334 -8.82 -9.30 -7.14
N ASP A 335 -9.93 -9.12 -6.45
CA ASP A 335 -10.08 -9.26 -5.01
C ASP A 335 -11.54 -9.63 -4.67
N SER A 336 -11.78 -10.33 -3.55
CA SER A 336 -13.12 -10.70 -3.09
C SER A 336 -14.00 -9.49 -2.76
N SER A 337 -13.38 -8.42 -2.26
CA SER A 337 -14.04 -7.16 -1.93
C SER A 337 -14.24 -6.27 -3.15
N GLY A 338 -13.76 -6.69 -4.33
CA GLY A 338 -13.70 -5.86 -5.53
C GLY A 338 -12.47 -4.95 -5.54
N ILE A 339 -12.21 -4.33 -6.69
CA ILE A 339 -11.07 -3.43 -6.88
C ILE A 339 -11.58 -2.01 -6.94
N LEU A 340 -10.98 -1.14 -6.12
CA LEU A 340 -11.27 0.28 -6.13
C LEU A 340 -10.55 1.01 -7.27
N GLN A 341 -9.25 0.72 -7.42
CA GLN A 341 -8.40 1.35 -8.42
C GLN A 341 -7.11 0.54 -8.65
N VAL A 342 -6.50 0.75 -9.81
CA VAL A 342 -5.15 0.28 -10.14
C VAL A 342 -4.28 1.49 -10.47
N GLU A 343 -3.19 1.63 -9.72
CA GLU A 343 -2.15 2.63 -9.96
C GLU A 343 -0.98 2.00 -10.72
N PHE A 344 -0.51 2.65 -11.78
CA PHE A 344 0.65 2.22 -12.57
C PHE A 344 1.86 3.10 -12.24
N TYR A 345 3.03 2.49 -12.20
CA TYR A 345 4.29 3.15 -11.84
C TYR A 345 5.40 2.84 -12.84
N ALA A 346 6.28 3.81 -13.08
CA ALA A 346 7.58 3.62 -13.73
C ALA A 346 8.68 4.06 -12.76
N ASP A 347 9.63 3.15 -12.46
CA ASP A 347 10.74 3.38 -11.53
C ASP A 347 10.28 3.92 -10.15
N GLY A 348 9.13 3.43 -9.68
CA GLY A 348 8.51 3.85 -8.42
C GLY A 348 7.76 5.18 -8.47
N VAL A 349 7.76 5.88 -9.60
CA VAL A 349 6.95 7.10 -9.81
C VAL A 349 5.61 6.72 -10.41
N ARG A 350 4.51 7.17 -9.79
CA ARG A 350 3.16 6.92 -10.30
C ARG A 350 2.95 7.65 -11.62
N ILE A 351 2.63 6.92 -12.68
CA ILE A 351 2.41 7.45 -14.04
C ILE A 351 0.94 7.47 -14.44
N TRP A 352 0.09 6.63 -13.82
CA TRP A 352 -1.35 6.60 -14.10
C TRP A 352 -2.16 5.98 -12.95
N THR A 353 -3.46 6.28 -12.92
CA THR A 353 -4.46 5.62 -12.07
C THR A 353 -5.69 5.34 -12.90
N ASP A 354 -6.17 4.10 -12.88
CA ASP A 354 -7.41 3.67 -13.50
C ASP A 354 -8.37 3.10 -12.46
N THR A 355 -9.65 3.48 -12.55
CA THR A 355 -10.72 3.10 -11.61
C THR A 355 -11.77 2.20 -12.25
N VAL A 356 -11.67 1.92 -13.55
CA VAL A 356 -12.67 1.16 -14.29
C VAL A 356 -12.00 0.04 -15.09
N PRO A 357 -12.37 -1.24 -14.92
CA PRO A 357 -11.84 -2.31 -15.76
C PRO A 357 -12.38 -2.21 -17.20
N PRO A 358 -11.60 -2.58 -18.23
CA PRO A 358 -10.22 -3.08 -18.15
C PRO A 358 -9.23 -1.98 -17.71
N TYR A 359 -8.32 -2.31 -16.78
CA TYR A 359 -7.37 -1.33 -16.23
C TYR A 359 -6.22 -1.12 -17.20
N GLU A 360 -6.23 -0.01 -17.92
CA GLU A 360 -5.27 0.24 -18.99
C GLU A 360 -5.06 1.72 -19.30
N PHE A 361 -3.88 2.04 -19.82
CA PHE A 361 -3.61 3.37 -20.35
C PHE A 361 -2.53 3.34 -21.42
N LEU A 362 -2.56 4.36 -22.29
CA LEU A 362 -1.56 4.55 -23.32
C LEU A 362 -0.37 5.34 -22.74
N TRP A 363 0.79 4.68 -22.64
CA TRP A 363 2.03 5.26 -22.14
C TRP A 363 2.97 5.66 -23.29
N ASP A 364 3.40 6.91 -23.33
CA ASP A 364 4.44 7.38 -24.25
C ASP A 364 5.70 7.83 -23.47
N PRO A 365 6.81 7.08 -23.53
CA PRO A 365 8.01 7.41 -22.78
C PRO A 365 8.90 8.50 -23.42
N GLN A 366 8.67 8.89 -24.67
CA GLN A 366 9.65 9.54 -25.55
C GLN A 366 10.13 10.94 -25.12
N ALA A 367 9.57 11.56 -24.07
CA ALA A 367 10.04 12.86 -23.56
C ALA A 367 10.47 12.86 -22.07
N GLN A 368 10.10 11.85 -21.29
CA GLN A 368 10.23 11.91 -19.83
C GLN A 368 11.28 10.94 -19.28
N PHE A 369 11.44 9.74 -19.89
CA PHE A 369 12.16 8.64 -19.24
C PHE A 369 12.85 7.67 -20.24
N PRO A 370 13.87 8.09 -21.02
CA PRO A 370 14.62 7.17 -21.90
C PRO A 370 15.47 6.18 -21.09
N GLY A 371 15.69 4.97 -21.60
CA GLY A 371 16.51 3.94 -20.95
C GLY A 371 15.72 2.72 -20.49
N PHE A 372 16.34 1.87 -19.66
CA PHE A 372 15.62 0.79 -18.99
C PHE A 372 14.66 1.35 -17.95
N ARG A 373 13.41 0.88 -17.96
CA ARG A 373 12.35 1.27 -17.03
C ARG A 373 11.71 0.07 -16.38
N VAL A 374 11.42 0.18 -15.09
CA VAL A 374 10.73 -0.84 -14.31
C VAL A 374 9.28 -0.42 -14.12
N LEU A 375 8.37 -1.15 -14.74
CA LEU A 375 6.94 -0.95 -14.61
C LEU A 375 6.36 -1.85 -13.51
N THR A 376 5.49 -1.30 -12.69
CA THR A 376 4.69 -2.04 -11.71
C THR A 376 3.25 -1.53 -11.71
N ALA A 377 2.31 -2.40 -11.31
CA ALA A 377 0.93 -2.03 -11.01
C ALA A 377 0.63 -2.31 -9.53
N VAL A 378 -0.13 -1.42 -8.90
CA VAL A 378 -0.60 -1.56 -7.53
C VAL A 378 -2.12 -1.47 -7.53
N ALA A 379 -2.79 -2.56 -7.16
CA ALA A 379 -4.24 -2.58 -7.02
C ALA A 379 -4.63 -2.31 -5.57
N THR A 380 -5.67 -1.50 -5.36
CA THR A 380 -6.28 -1.25 -4.05
C THR A 380 -7.65 -1.90 -4.04
N ASP A 381 -7.96 -2.74 -3.05
CA ASP A 381 -9.31 -3.32 -2.94
C ASP A 381 -10.36 -2.25 -2.58
N ALA A 382 -11.63 -2.61 -2.68
CA ALA A 382 -12.76 -1.77 -2.29
C ALA A 382 -13.25 -2.02 -0.85
N SER A 383 -12.51 -2.78 -0.03
CA SER A 383 -12.82 -2.96 1.39
C SER A 383 -12.61 -1.66 2.19
N SER A 384 -13.07 -1.65 3.45
CA SER A 384 -12.91 -0.49 4.32
C SER A 384 -11.45 -0.19 4.68
N ASN A 385 -10.59 -1.22 4.72
CA ASN A 385 -9.19 -1.11 5.11
C ASN A 385 -8.21 -1.05 3.92
N ARG A 386 -8.67 -1.28 2.68
CA ARG A 386 -7.93 -0.99 1.43
C ARG A 386 -6.52 -1.53 1.37
N MET A 387 -6.42 -2.85 1.49
CA MET A 387 -5.15 -3.51 1.26
C MET A 387 -4.69 -3.24 -0.17
N LYS A 388 -3.36 -3.17 -0.31
CA LYS A 388 -2.70 -2.93 -1.60
C LYS A 388 -1.94 -4.17 -2.02
N GLY A 389 -2.26 -4.68 -3.20
CA GLY A 389 -1.49 -5.70 -3.90
C GLY A 389 -0.54 -5.06 -4.90
N SER A 390 0.66 -5.59 -5.08
CA SER A 390 1.63 -5.12 -6.09
C SER A 390 1.96 -6.23 -7.08
N SER A 391 2.11 -5.87 -8.36
CA SER A 391 2.49 -6.82 -9.40
C SER A 391 3.98 -7.15 -9.33
N ALA A 392 4.38 -8.24 -9.97
CA ALA A 392 5.78 -8.42 -10.34
C ALA A 392 6.26 -7.25 -11.25
N PRO A 393 7.53 -6.83 -11.15
CA PRO A 393 8.08 -5.78 -11.99
C PRO A 393 8.29 -6.26 -13.43
N VAL A 394 7.97 -5.40 -14.39
CA VAL A 394 8.23 -5.60 -15.83
C VAL A 394 9.29 -4.62 -16.27
N VAL A 395 10.42 -5.12 -16.76
CA VAL A 395 11.51 -4.28 -17.28
C VAL A 395 11.32 -4.05 -18.77
N VAL A 396 11.34 -2.81 -19.23
CA VAL A 396 11.29 -2.45 -20.67
C VAL A 396 12.44 -1.52 -21.04
N TRP A 397 12.73 -1.41 -22.33
CA TRP A 397 13.62 -0.38 -22.87
C TRP A 397 12.79 0.73 -23.53
N ALA A 398 12.90 1.96 -23.05
CA ALA A 398 12.29 3.14 -23.66
C ALA A 398 13.32 3.91 -24.50
N GLY A 399 13.20 3.88 -25.82
CA GLY A 399 14.13 4.58 -26.70
C GLY A 399 13.90 4.27 -28.18
N PRO A 400 14.70 4.88 -29.10
CA PRO A 400 14.62 4.60 -30.52
C PRO A 400 14.79 3.11 -30.85
N SER A 401 14.20 2.64 -31.94
CA SER A 401 14.34 1.25 -32.38
C SER A 401 15.81 0.85 -32.54
N GLY A 402 16.20 -0.30 -31.97
CA GLY A 402 17.56 -0.84 -32.07
C GLY A 402 18.60 -0.10 -31.23
N SER A 403 18.19 0.85 -30.38
CA SER A 403 19.09 1.58 -29.46
C SER A 403 19.33 0.86 -28.13
N ARG A 404 18.62 -0.25 -27.87
CA ARG A 404 18.78 -0.99 -26.62
C ARG A 404 20.21 -1.49 -26.49
N PRO A 405 20.87 -1.24 -25.35
CA PRO A 405 22.24 -1.68 -25.17
C PRO A 405 22.31 -3.22 -25.10
N GLY A 406 23.21 -3.81 -25.88
CA GLY A 406 23.64 -5.19 -25.69
C GLY A 406 24.48 -5.36 -24.42
N VAL A 407 25.11 -6.53 -24.28
CA VAL A 407 25.89 -6.88 -23.07
C VAL A 407 26.91 -5.80 -22.69
N GLY A 408 27.65 -5.26 -23.66
CA GLY A 408 28.61 -4.18 -23.43
C GLY A 408 27.96 -2.97 -22.76
N GLY A 409 26.97 -2.33 -23.40
CA GLY A 409 26.32 -1.15 -22.83
C GLY A 409 25.70 -1.40 -21.45
N VAL A 410 25.12 -2.58 -21.23
CA VAL A 410 24.55 -2.97 -19.93
C VAL A 410 25.61 -3.05 -18.83
N LYS A 411 26.84 -3.50 -19.13
CA LYS A 411 27.92 -3.55 -18.13
C LYS A 411 28.31 -2.19 -17.56
N LEU A 412 28.05 -1.10 -18.28
CA LEU A 412 28.37 0.26 -17.86
C LEU A 412 27.38 0.83 -16.85
N LEU A 413 26.21 0.22 -16.72
CA LEU A 413 25.17 0.68 -15.79
C LEU A 413 25.54 0.33 -14.34
N PRO A 414 25.04 1.06 -13.33
CA PRO A 414 25.32 0.79 -11.91
C PRO A 414 24.79 -0.56 -11.40
N ASP A 415 25.38 -1.06 -10.30
CA ASP A 415 24.80 -2.13 -9.48
C ASP A 415 23.37 -1.78 -9.04
N GLY A 416 22.48 -2.76 -8.99
CA GLY A 416 21.06 -2.55 -8.66
C GLY A 416 20.18 -2.16 -9.84
N THR A 417 20.76 -1.80 -11.00
CA THR A 417 19.99 -1.49 -12.20
C THR A 417 19.30 -2.74 -12.74
N SER A 418 17.98 -2.67 -12.91
CA SER A 418 17.20 -3.70 -13.61
C SER A 418 17.31 -3.50 -15.11
N VAL A 419 17.67 -4.57 -15.81
CA VAL A 419 17.92 -4.55 -17.25
C VAL A 419 17.28 -5.75 -17.91
N ALA A 420 17.13 -5.64 -19.23
CA ALA A 420 16.75 -6.76 -20.05
C ALA A 420 17.79 -6.93 -21.16
N LEU A 421 18.20 -8.16 -21.44
CA LEU A 421 18.98 -8.55 -22.60
C LEU A 421 18.14 -9.45 -23.52
N GLU A 422 18.32 -9.33 -24.83
CA GLU A 422 17.58 -10.13 -25.81
C GLU A 422 18.52 -10.69 -26.87
N GLY A 423 18.21 -11.92 -27.32
CA GLY A 423 18.96 -12.60 -28.39
C GLY A 423 20.33 -13.12 -28.00
N GLN A 424 20.70 -13.07 -26.71
CA GLN A 424 22.02 -13.46 -26.24
C GLN A 424 22.23 -14.96 -26.38
N VAL A 425 23.42 -15.38 -26.81
CA VAL A 425 23.74 -16.79 -27.04
C VAL A 425 24.44 -17.35 -25.81
N VAL A 426 23.98 -18.48 -25.30
CA VAL A 426 24.67 -19.19 -24.19
C VAL A 426 26.00 -19.75 -24.68
N SER A 427 27.10 -19.36 -24.03
CA SER A 427 28.48 -19.73 -24.40
C SER A 427 29.10 -20.79 -23.49
N ALA A 428 28.65 -20.87 -22.24
CA ALA A 428 29.05 -21.90 -21.28
C ALA A 428 27.99 -22.09 -20.19
N VAL A 429 27.89 -23.30 -19.66
CA VAL A 429 27.04 -23.64 -18.51
C VAL A 429 27.92 -24.28 -17.45
N PHE A 430 27.81 -23.79 -16.22
CA PHE A 430 28.47 -24.32 -15.03
C PHE A 430 27.41 -24.65 -13.97
N SER A 431 27.83 -25.31 -12.88
CA SER A 431 26.93 -25.62 -11.77
C SER A 431 26.44 -24.37 -11.03
N ASP A 432 27.20 -23.28 -11.08
CA ASP A 432 26.98 -22.02 -10.35
C ASP A 432 26.49 -20.88 -11.25
N GLY A 433 25.93 -21.21 -12.43
CA GLY A 433 25.38 -20.27 -13.40
C GLY A 433 25.85 -20.56 -14.82
N PHE A 434 25.60 -19.62 -15.72
CA PHE A 434 25.97 -19.75 -17.13
C PHE A 434 26.47 -18.43 -17.69
N TYR A 435 27.02 -18.47 -18.89
CA TYR A 435 27.52 -17.29 -19.58
C TYR A 435 26.75 -17.09 -20.86
N VAL A 436 26.45 -15.84 -21.14
CA VAL A 436 25.86 -15.40 -22.41
C VAL A 436 26.76 -14.38 -23.06
N GLN A 437 26.65 -14.25 -24.37
CA GLN A 437 27.39 -13.25 -25.12
C GLN A 437 26.60 -12.74 -26.32
N ASN A 438 26.95 -11.53 -26.76
CA ASN A 438 26.44 -10.99 -28.01
C ASN A 438 26.83 -11.92 -29.17
N GLU A 439 25.99 -12.00 -30.19
CA GLU A 439 26.22 -12.87 -31.36
C GLU A 439 27.47 -12.46 -32.16
N ASP A 440 27.74 -11.15 -32.22
CA ASP A 440 28.96 -10.59 -32.80
C ASP A 440 30.22 -10.81 -31.93
N ARG A 441 30.05 -11.39 -30.73
CA ARG A 441 31.08 -11.66 -29.72
C ARG A 441 31.76 -10.40 -29.18
N SER A 442 31.10 -9.25 -29.24
CA SER A 442 31.62 -7.98 -28.73
C SER A 442 31.72 -7.92 -27.20
N ALA A 443 30.85 -8.63 -26.48
CA ALA A 443 30.89 -8.71 -25.02
C ALA A 443 30.13 -9.95 -24.50
N GLY A 444 30.55 -10.46 -23.33
CA GLY A 444 29.92 -11.58 -22.64
C GLY A 444 29.63 -11.27 -21.18
N MET A 445 28.68 -11.96 -20.56
CA MET A 445 28.21 -11.70 -19.20
C MET A 445 27.89 -13.01 -18.50
N ARG A 446 28.25 -13.08 -17.21
CA ARG A 446 27.81 -14.16 -16.35
C ARG A 446 26.37 -13.94 -15.90
N VAL A 447 25.58 -15.00 -15.95
CA VAL A 447 24.19 -15.04 -15.48
C VAL A 447 24.10 -16.00 -14.31
N THR A 448 23.42 -15.57 -13.24
CA THR A 448 23.24 -16.34 -12.00
C THR A 448 21.77 -16.35 -11.58
N GLY A 449 21.39 -17.30 -10.73
CA GLY A 449 20.02 -17.41 -10.17
C GLY A 449 19.17 -18.51 -10.79
N LEU A 450 19.48 -18.93 -12.03
CA LEU A 450 18.83 -20.04 -12.71
C LEU A 450 19.87 -20.97 -13.32
N ALA A 451 19.49 -22.24 -13.52
CA ALA A 451 20.27 -23.18 -14.32
C ALA A 451 20.30 -22.72 -15.79
N GLY A 452 21.48 -22.81 -16.41
CA GLY A 452 21.64 -22.41 -17.82
C GLY A 452 21.04 -23.42 -18.79
N PRO A 453 20.41 -22.96 -19.89
CA PRO A 453 20.01 -23.85 -20.98
C PRO A 453 21.25 -24.31 -21.77
N PRO A 454 21.13 -25.30 -22.67
CA PRO A 454 22.26 -25.81 -23.44
C PRO A 454 23.05 -24.72 -24.19
N VAL A 455 24.36 -24.90 -24.32
CA VAL A 455 25.23 -24.00 -25.11
C VAL A 455 24.69 -23.85 -26.54
N GLY A 456 24.71 -22.62 -27.06
CA GLY A 456 24.13 -22.25 -28.35
C GLY A 456 22.66 -21.80 -28.28
N THR A 457 21.97 -22.01 -27.16
CA THR A 457 20.60 -21.51 -26.97
C THR A 457 20.56 -19.98 -26.98
N ARG A 458 19.56 -19.40 -27.64
CA ARG A 458 19.27 -17.97 -27.61
C ARG A 458 18.28 -17.66 -26.51
N VAL A 459 18.57 -16.63 -25.70
CA VAL A 459 17.76 -16.27 -24.55
C VAL A 459 17.38 -14.80 -24.54
N ARG A 460 16.19 -14.52 -24.02
CA ARG A 460 15.80 -13.22 -23.47
C ARG A 460 15.88 -13.31 -21.95
N LEU A 461 16.55 -12.36 -21.33
CA LEU A 461 16.84 -12.33 -19.89
C LEU A 461 16.38 -11.01 -19.32
N THR A 462 15.69 -11.03 -18.19
CA THR A 462 15.54 -9.84 -17.33
C THR A 462 16.22 -10.11 -16.00
N GLY A 463 16.82 -9.11 -15.40
CA GLY A 463 17.46 -9.27 -14.11
C GLY A 463 18.07 -8.00 -13.58
N THR A 464 18.71 -8.12 -12.42
CA THR A 464 19.38 -7.00 -11.76
C THR A 464 20.88 -7.17 -11.85
N LEU A 465 21.57 -6.10 -12.24
CA LEU A 465 23.02 -6.13 -12.35
C LEU A 465 23.69 -6.07 -10.98
N ARG A 466 24.77 -6.85 -10.84
CA ARG A 466 25.64 -6.87 -9.66
C ARG A 466 27.10 -7.06 -10.06
N THR A 467 28.01 -6.68 -9.16
CA THR A 467 29.42 -7.00 -9.28
C THR A 467 29.82 -7.98 -8.19
N LEU A 468 30.20 -9.21 -8.57
CA LEU A 468 30.54 -10.28 -7.63
C LEU A 468 31.95 -10.77 -7.92
N ASN A 469 32.84 -10.77 -6.92
CA ASN A 469 34.23 -11.22 -7.08
C ASN A 469 34.93 -10.59 -8.29
N LEU A 470 34.74 -9.28 -8.48
CA LEU A 470 35.31 -8.47 -9.56
C LEU A 470 34.69 -8.75 -10.94
N GLU A 471 33.70 -9.63 -11.04
CA GLU A 471 33.00 -9.97 -12.27
C GLU A 471 31.63 -9.30 -12.34
N ARG A 472 31.31 -8.75 -13.53
CA ARG A 472 30.00 -8.17 -13.81
C ARG A 472 28.99 -9.27 -14.13
N ILE A 473 27.92 -9.35 -13.35
CA ILE A 473 26.91 -10.42 -13.46
C ILE A 473 25.50 -9.86 -13.64
N LEU A 474 24.62 -10.66 -14.26
CA LEU A 474 23.18 -10.49 -14.25
C LEU A 474 22.56 -11.52 -13.29
N ALA A 475 22.00 -11.05 -12.18
CA ALA A 475 21.14 -11.87 -11.33
C ALA A 475 19.76 -11.96 -11.98
N VAL A 476 19.47 -13.07 -12.65
CA VAL A 476 18.31 -13.21 -13.53
C VAL A 476 17.02 -13.39 -12.71
N SER A 477 15.96 -12.69 -13.11
CA SER A 477 14.61 -12.87 -12.59
C SER A 477 13.73 -13.69 -13.54
N THR A 478 13.85 -13.46 -14.86
CA THR A 478 13.13 -14.23 -15.88
C THR A 478 14.06 -14.60 -17.03
N MET A 479 13.84 -15.78 -17.59
CA MET A 479 14.54 -16.28 -18.76
C MET A 479 13.54 -16.92 -19.72
N GLU A 480 13.54 -16.47 -20.96
CA GLU A 480 12.78 -17.06 -22.05
C GLU A 480 13.76 -17.63 -23.08
N THR A 481 13.52 -18.86 -23.52
CA THR A 481 14.29 -19.48 -24.61
C THR A 481 13.67 -19.09 -25.95
N LEU A 482 14.46 -18.40 -26.78
CA LEU A 482 14.04 -17.95 -28.11
C LEU A 482 14.31 -19.00 -29.20
N GLY A 483 15.07 -20.04 -28.88
CA GLY A 483 15.36 -21.17 -29.77
C GLY A 483 16.79 -21.69 -29.64
N ALA A 484 17.06 -22.82 -30.29
CA ALA A 484 18.41 -23.38 -30.40
C ALA A 484 19.19 -22.70 -31.52
N GLY A 485 20.48 -22.44 -31.28
CA GLY A 485 21.41 -21.88 -32.25
C GLY A 485 22.74 -22.64 -32.24
N ALA A 486 23.66 -22.23 -33.12
CA ALA A 486 25.02 -22.77 -33.13
C ALA A 486 25.77 -22.34 -31.86
N ALA A 487 26.54 -23.26 -31.29
CA ALA A 487 27.46 -22.92 -30.22
C ALA A 487 28.45 -21.86 -30.72
N PRO A 488 28.69 -20.77 -29.95
CA PRO A 488 29.61 -19.75 -30.38
C PRO A 488 31.02 -20.32 -30.46
N GLN A 489 31.76 -19.92 -31.50
CA GLN A 489 33.18 -20.25 -31.63
C GLN A 489 34.02 -19.32 -30.76
N PRO A 490 35.08 -19.83 -30.11
CA PRO A 490 35.97 -19.02 -29.29
C PRO A 490 36.61 -17.90 -30.10
N LEU A 491 36.75 -16.72 -29.49
CA LEU A 491 37.59 -15.67 -30.05
C LEU A 491 39.06 -16.00 -29.75
N LEU A 492 39.83 -16.39 -30.77
CA LEU A 492 41.26 -16.66 -30.61
C LEU A 492 42.01 -15.36 -30.36
N MET A 493 42.84 -15.34 -29.32
CA MET A 493 43.60 -14.16 -28.92
C MET A 493 44.93 -14.54 -28.28
N ARG A 494 45.86 -13.59 -28.24
CA ARG A 494 47.13 -13.76 -27.52
C ARG A 494 46.87 -13.76 -26.03
N GLY A 495 47.76 -14.40 -25.27
CA GLY A 495 47.68 -14.44 -23.81
C GLY A 495 47.59 -13.04 -23.20
N ARG A 496 48.20 -12.03 -23.82
CA ARG A 496 48.20 -10.65 -23.31
C ARG A 496 46.87 -9.93 -23.44
N ASP A 497 46.05 -10.36 -24.41
CA ASP A 497 44.73 -9.81 -24.72
C ASP A 497 43.64 -10.47 -23.85
N VAL A 498 43.91 -11.65 -23.26
CA VAL A 498 42.96 -12.29 -22.33
C VAL A 498 42.68 -11.38 -21.13
N GLY A 499 41.40 -11.28 -20.77
CA GLY A 499 40.83 -10.34 -19.80
C GLY A 499 40.59 -8.95 -20.39
N GLY A 500 41.53 -8.47 -21.21
CA GLY A 500 41.46 -7.17 -21.87
C GLY A 500 41.58 -5.97 -20.91
N GLY A 501 41.47 -4.77 -21.47
CA GLY A 501 41.42 -3.52 -20.72
C GLY A 501 40.13 -3.34 -19.93
N GLY A 502 40.05 -2.27 -19.13
CA GLY A 502 38.86 -1.93 -18.36
C GLY A 502 37.71 -1.45 -19.25
N PHE A 503 36.49 -1.63 -18.76
CA PHE A 503 35.27 -1.32 -19.46
C PHE A 503 34.28 -0.64 -18.51
N GLY A 504 34.42 0.68 -18.37
CA GLY A 504 33.71 1.45 -17.36
C GLY A 504 34.12 1.12 -15.93
N GLU A 505 33.44 1.74 -14.97
CA GLU A 505 33.74 1.62 -13.54
C GLU A 505 33.45 0.21 -12.99
N PHE A 506 32.38 -0.43 -13.48
CA PHE A 506 31.86 -1.71 -12.97
C PHE A 506 32.42 -2.95 -13.68
N ALA A 507 33.25 -2.78 -14.70
CA ALA A 507 33.97 -3.89 -15.35
C ALA A 507 35.45 -3.53 -15.53
N GLN A 508 36.17 -3.50 -14.42
CA GLN A 508 37.61 -3.25 -14.40
C GLN A 508 38.38 -4.29 -15.23
N GLY A 509 39.48 -3.84 -15.82
CA GLY A 509 40.30 -4.67 -16.71
C GLY A 509 41.50 -5.26 -16.02
N VAL A 510 42.26 -6.05 -16.77
CA VAL A 510 43.51 -6.62 -16.29
C VAL A 510 44.63 -5.57 -16.31
N TYR A 511 45.48 -5.60 -15.29
CA TYR A 511 46.65 -4.74 -15.23
C TYR A 511 47.60 -5.01 -16.41
N GLY A 512 47.92 -3.96 -17.18
CA GLY A 512 48.81 -4.03 -18.34
C GLY A 512 48.25 -4.82 -19.53
N ALA A 513 46.92 -4.96 -19.63
CA ALA A 513 46.28 -5.62 -20.77
C ALA A 513 46.07 -4.70 -21.97
N SER A 514 45.98 -5.32 -23.15
CA SER A 514 45.65 -4.70 -24.43
C SER A 514 44.23 -5.09 -24.86
N GLY A 515 43.61 -4.25 -25.71
CA GLY A 515 42.30 -4.53 -26.30
C GLY A 515 41.10 -4.26 -25.39
N ILE A 516 39.91 -4.55 -25.91
CA ILE A 516 38.63 -4.37 -25.21
C ILE A 516 38.43 -5.45 -24.13
N SER A 517 37.67 -5.11 -23.08
CA SER A 517 37.32 -6.09 -22.04
C SER A 517 36.60 -7.29 -22.65
N ASN A 518 37.11 -8.48 -22.35
CA ASN A 518 36.55 -9.74 -22.83
C ASN A 518 36.13 -10.66 -21.69
N PHE A 519 36.07 -10.16 -20.45
CA PHE A 519 35.49 -10.93 -19.34
C PHE A 519 34.05 -11.34 -19.66
N GLY A 520 33.75 -12.61 -19.44
CA GLY A 520 32.50 -13.29 -19.78
C GLY A 520 32.41 -13.83 -21.21
N LEU A 521 33.39 -13.58 -22.09
CA LEU A 521 33.44 -14.15 -23.44
C LEU A 521 34.07 -15.54 -23.44
N LEU A 522 33.61 -16.39 -24.36
CA LEU A 522 34.33 -17.58 -24.77
C LEU A 522 35.52 -17.20 -25.66
N VAL A 523 36.72 -17.49 -25.18
CA VAL A 523 37.98 -17.13 -25.85
C VAL A 523 38.89 -18.36 -25.97
N GLY A 524 39.89 -18.26 -26.84
CA GLY A 524 40.92 -19.28 -26.97
C GLY A 524 42.32 -18.67 -26.99
N THR A 525 43.27 -19.36 -26.39
CA THR A 525 44.71 -19.06 -26.42
C THR A 525 45.49 -20.35 -26.63
N TRP A 526 46.78 -20.26 -26.86
CA TRP A 526 47.67 -21.42 -26.97
C TRP A 526 48.98 -21.12 -26.26
N GLY A 527 49.81 -22.14 -26.05
CA GLY A 527 51.13 -21.90 -25.51
C GLY A 527 51.75 -23.11 -24.83
N ARG A 528 52.95 -22.90 -24.31
CA ARG A 528 53.65 -23.87 -23.47
C ARG A 528 53.10 -23.82 -22.05
N VAL A 529 52.85 -24.98 -21.47
CA VAL A 529 52.48 -25.11 -20.06
C VAL A 529 53.71 -24.81 -19.21
N THR A 530 53.67 -23.75 -18.42
CA THR A 530 54.79 -23.30 -17.58
C THR A 530 54.67 -23.80 -16.14
N TYR A 531 53.46 -24.12 -15.70
CA TYR A 531 53.19 -24.63 -14.36
C TYR A 531 51.90 -25.44 -14.32
N THR A 532 51.88 -26.48 -13.48
CA THR A 532 50.76 -27.39 -13.31
C THR A 532 50.50 -27.64 -11.82
N SER A 533 49.26 -27.41 -11.37
CA SER A 533 48.81 -27.66 -9.98
C SER A 533 47.44 -28.37 -9.99
N PRO A 534 47.40 -29.68 -10.24
CA PRO A 534 46.16 -30.46 -10.21
C PRO A 534 45.61 -30.56 -8.78
N PRO A 535 44.28 -30.59 -8.60
CA PRO A 535 43.24 -30.48 -9.62
C PRO A 535 42.84 -29.02 -9.92
N HIS A 536 43.63 -28.02 -9.54
CA HIS A 536 43.19 -26.64 -9.45
C HIS A 536 43.41 -25.82 -10.74
N PHE A 537 44.64 -25.70 -11.22
CA PHE A 537 44.96 -24.84 -12.36
C PHE A 537 46.27 -25.21 -13.06
N ILE A 538 46.45 -24.70 -14.28
CA ILE A 538 47.72 -24.66 -15.02
C ILE A 538 48.02 -23.23 -15.47
N TYR A 539 49.26 -22.94 -15.85
CA TYR A 539 49.64 -21.71 -16.55
C TYR A 539 50.09 -22.03 -17.97
N VAL A 540 49.61 -21.26 -18.94
CA VAL A 540 49.92 -21.42 -20.37
C VAL A 540 50.47 -20.11 -20.94
N ASP A 541 51.71 -20.15 -21.43
CA ASP A 541 52.39 -19.00 -22.02
C ASP A 541 52.49 -19.15 -23.54
N ASP A 542 51.93 -18.18 -24.27
CA ASP A 542 51.98 -18.08 -25.73
C ASP A 542 53.32 -17.53 -26.25
N GLY A 543 54.32 -17.39 -25.37
CA GLY A 543 55.61 -16.77 -25.63
C GLY A 543 55.64 -15.28 -25.32
N SER A 544 54.58 -14.75 -24.71
CA SER A 544 54.51 -13.35 -24.28
C SER A 544 55.25 -13.07 -22.98
N GLY A 545 55.59 -14.09 -22.19
CA GLY A 545 56.33 -13.92 -20.94
C GLY A 545 55.52 -13.19 -19.87
N LEU A 546 54.19 -13.29 -19.91
CA LEU A 546 53.30 -12.57 -18.98
C LEU A 546 53.52 -13.03 -17.54
N TRP A 547 53.83 -12.10 -16.66
CA TRP A 547 53.94 -12.37 -15.23
C TRP A 547 52.87 -11.60 -14.46
N ASP A 548 52.04 -12.32 -13.72
CA ASP A 548 50.85 -11.81 -13.03
C ASP A 548 51.08 -11.58 -11.52
N GLY A 549 52.33 -11.77 -11.05
CA GLY A 549 52.68 -11.69 -9.63
C GLY A 549 52.47 -12.98 -8.85
N SER A 550 52.00 -14.06 -9.48
CA SER A 550 51.80 -15.36 -8.82
C SER A 550 53.09 -16.19 -8.69
N GLY A 551 54.18 -15.76 -9.33
CA GLY A 551 55.39 -16.55 -9.50
C GLY A 551 55.38 -17.47 -10.73
N PHE A 552 54.32 -17.47 -11.54
CA PHE A 552 54.20 -18.26 -12.77
C PHE A 552 54.07 -17.35 -14.00
N THR A 553 54.33 -17.89 -15.19
CA THR A 553 54.33 -17.14 -16.45
C THR A 553 53.20 -17.63 -17.35
N GLY A 554 52.43 -16.72 -17.94
CA GLY A 554 51.34 -17.01 -18.87
C GLY A 554 49.95 -16.73 -18.29
N VAL A 555 48.92 -17.23 -18.97
CA VAL A 555 47.51 -17.13 -18.55
C VAL A 555 47.18 -18.28 -17.61
N ARG A 556 46.52 -17.96 -16.48
CA ARG A 556 46.00 -18.97 -15.56
C ARG A 556 44.77 -19.66 -16.15
N VAL A 557 44.79 -20.98 -16.22
CA VAL A 557 43.67 -21.80 -16.68
C VAL A 557 43.15 -22.61 -15.50
N ASP A 558 41.94 -22.29 -15.05
CA ASP A 558 41.25 -23.02 -13.99
C ASP A 558 40.65 -24.30 -14.55
N ILE A 559 41.08 -25.44 -13.99
CA ILE A 559 40.69 -26.79 -14.40
C ILE A 559 39.86 -27.52 -13.34
N SER A 560 39.59 -26.85 -12.21
CA SER A 560 38.92 -27.45 -11.05
C SER A 560 37.49 -27.90 -11.34
N SER A 561 36.85 -27.32 -12.35
CA SER A 561 35.48 -27.65 -12.77
C SER A 561 35.38 -28.87 -13.68
N VAL A 562 36.48 -29.54 -14.05
CA VAL A 562 36.47 -30.69 -14.99
C VAL A 562 37.04 -31.94 -14.32
N PRO A 563 36.18 -32.77 -13.69
CA PRO A 563 36.60 -34.02 -13.08
C PRO A 563 37.25 -34.96 -14.10
N GLY A 564 38.34 -35.64 -13.69
CA GLY A 564 39.01 -36.65 -14.52
C GLY A 564 39.81 -36.09 -15.70
N LEU A 565 40.05 -34.76 -15.74
CA LEU A 565 40.90 -34.15 -16.76
C LEU A 565 42.32 -34.74 -16.73
N ALA A 566 42.80 -35.21 -17.88
CA ALA A 566 44.21 -35.53 -18.09
C ALA A 566 45.03 -34.23 -18.14
N VAL A 567 45.57 -33.81 -17.00
CA VAL A 567 46.25 -32.51 -16.89
C VAL A 567 47.57 -32.52 -17.67
N PRO A 568 47.78 -31.57 -18.60
CA PRO A 568 49.03 -31.46 -19.33
C PRO A 568 50.24 -31.27 -18.40
N SER A 569 51.35 -31.92 -18.73
CA SER A 569 52.62 -31.75 -18.01
C SER A 569 53.28 -30.41 -18.35
N THR A 570 54.05 -29.87 -17.40
CA THR A 570 54.91 -28.71 -17.66
C THR A 570 55.83 -28.98 -18.86
N GLY A 571 55.90 -28.01 -19.78
CA GLY A 571 56.67 -28.08 -21.02
C GLY A 571 55.87 -28.52 -22.25
N SER A 572 54.70 -29.14 -22.07
CA SER A 572 53.79 -29.46 -23.18
C SER A 572 53.23 -28.20 -23.84
N VAL A 573 52.87 -28.29 -25.12
CA VAL A 573 52.23 -27.19 -25.87
C VAL A 573 50.78 -27.53 -26.08
N VAL A 574 49.89 -26.61 -25.71
CA VAL A 574 48.44 -26.83 -25.73
C VAL A 574 47.70 -25.64 -26.33
N ALA A 575 46.56 -25.90 -26.95
CA ALA A 575 45.50 -24.93 -27.18
C ALA A 575 44.49 -25.03 -26.03
N VAL A 576 44.03 -23.88 -25.54
CA VAL A 576 43.07 -23.76 -24.44
C VAL A 576 41.92 -22.87 -24.88
N GLU A 577 40.70 -23.35 -24.69
CA GLU A 577 39.46 -22.59 -24.84
C GLU A 577 38.79 -22.44 -23.47
N GLY A 578 38.10 -21.33 -23.24
CA GLY A 578 37.40 -21.15 -21.98
C GLY A 578 36.78 -19.78 -21.84
N ILE A 579 36.02 -19.61 -20.75
CA ILE A 579 35.46 -18.31 -20.41
C ILE A 579 36.53 -17.45 -19.76
N SER A 580 36.77 -16.28 -20.35
CA SER A 580 37.61 -15.24 -19.75
C SER A 580 36.94 -14.68 -18.51
N MET A 581 37.61 -14.70 -17.36
CA MET A 581 37.05 -14.24 -16.08
C MET A 581 38.13 -13.59 -15.21
N PRO A 582 37.78 -12.63 -14.34
CA PRO A 582 38.76 -11.95 -13.49
C PRO A 582 39.20 -12.85 -12.33
N VAL A 583 40.44 -12.70 -11.88
CA VAL A 583 40.90 -13.24 -10.59
C VAL A 583 41.77 -12.21 -9.89
N SER A 584 41.65 -12.11 -8.56
CA SER A 584 42.57 -11.27 -7.77
C SER A 584 43.81 -12.08 -7.40
N ILE A 585 44.98 -11.61 -7.82
CA ILE A 585 46.28 -12.16 -7.43
C ILE A 585 47.14 -10.99 -6.98
N SER A 586 47.66 -11.06 -5.75
CA SER A 586 48.49 -10.00 -5.16
C SER A 586 47.84 -8.61 -5.22
N GLY A 587 46.50 -8.56 -5.03
CA GLY A 587 45.71 -7.32 -5.05
C GLY A 587 45.44 -6.73 -6.43
N LYS A 588 45.77 -7.43 -7.52
CA LYS A 588 45.53 -6.98 -8.90
C LYS A 588 44.60 -7.94 -9.63
N ILE A 589 43.78 -7.40 -10.54
CA ILE A 589 42.97 -8.20 -11.46
C ILE A 589 43.90 -8.82 -12.51
N GLN A 590 43.89 -10.14 -12.59
CA GLN A 590 44.70 -10.94 -13.50
C GLN A 590 43.86 -11.80 -14.44
N ARG A 591 44.54 -12.29 -15.47
CA ARG A 591 43.97 -13.08 -16.58
C ARG A 591 43.67 -14.50 -16.10
N ARG A 592 42.43 -14.95 -16.29
CA ARG A 592 42.03 -16.32 -15.98
C ARG A 592 41.05 -16.85 -17.01
N LEU A 593 41.22 -18.10 -17.42
CA LEU A 593 40.25 -18.86 -18.21
C LEU A 593 39.61 -19.95 -17.36
N LYS A 594 38.28 -20.12 -17.47
CA LYS A 594 37.57 -21.31 -16.97
C LYS A 594 37.31 -22.26 -18.12
N ILE A 595 37.82 -23.47 -18.06
CA ILE A 595 37.45 -24.49 -19.05
C ILE A 595 36.07 -25.07 -18.74
N ARG A 596 35.34 -25.47 -19.78
CA ARG A 596 33.98 -26.02 -19.71
C ARG A 596 34.01 -27.55 -19.66
N SER A 597 34.97 -28.16 -20.37
CA SER A 597 35.10 -29.61 -20.49
C SER A 597 36.55 -30.01 -20.79
N SER A 598 36.82 -31.31 -20.87
CA SER A 598 38.15 -31.82 -21.25
C SER A 598 38.55 -31.49 -22.69
N SER A 599 37.59 -31.26 -23.60
CA SER A 599 37.88 -30.90 -24.99
C SER A 599 38.43 -29.48 -25.15
N ASP A 600 38.28 -28.64 -24.13
CA ASP A 600 38.78 -27.27 -24.13
C ASP A 600 40.30 -27.18 -23.97
N ILE A 601 40.99 -28.28 -23.60
CA ILE A 601 42.45 -28.34 -23.57
C ILE A 601 42.90 -29.41 -24.57
N ARG A 602 43.62 -28.97 -25.61
CA ARG A 602 44.06 -29.83 -26.71
C ARG A 602 45.57 -29.77 -26.85
N PRO A 603 46.30 -30.90 -26.85
CA PRO A 603 47.71 -30.89 -27.16
C PRO A 603 47.91 -30.41 -28.61
N LEU A 604 48.89 -29.54 -28.82
CA LEU A 604 49.36 -29.16 -30.13
C LEU A 604 50.61 -30.00 -30.42
N SER A 605 50.56 -30.84 -31.43
CA SER A 605 51.76 -31.49 -31.96
C SER A 605 52.70 -30.41 -32.48
N GLY A 606 53.92 -30.38 -31.94
CA GLY A 606 54.93 -29.36 -32.21
C GLY A 606 55.47 -29.36 -33.64
#